data_AF-A0A0P1AU11-F1
#
_entry.id   AF-A0A0P1AU11-F1
#
_cell.length_a   1.000
_cell.length_b   1.000
_cell.length_c   1.000
_cell.angle_alpha   90.00
_cell.angle_beta   90.00
_cell.angle_gamma   90.00
#
_symmetry.space_group_name_H-M   'P 1'
#
loop_
_entity.id
_entity.type
_entity.pdbx_description
1 polymer ?
#
loop_
_entity_poly.entity_id
_entity_poly.type
_entity_poly.pdbx_seq_one_letter_code
_entity_poly.pdbx_strand_id
1 'polypeptide(L)'
;MATKRGSQAAIAPHTLEFAPACKQLALVLLAINLISFTVTWYKVWWDSIIGVCVMVYGYWALRDTNPAHLEPARVRNFHHGIIFSLTCHIIAVGEVTYSIIRLYLLDKIVRDAVSPGIPLFVFLYLFLLVEIGVTSFGVEKSYNLCQEIARNEYFLQSEALV
;
A
#
# COMPACT_ATOMS: atom_id res chain seq x y z
N MET A 1 -39.59 11.66 43.31
CA MET A 1 -38.17 11.33 43.09
C MET A 1 -37.89 11.42 41.61
N ALA A 2 -37.24 12.51 41.17
CA ALA A 2 -36.88 12.69 39.77
C ALA A 2 -35.53 12.01 39.51
N THR A 3 -35.53 11.01 38.63
CA THR A 3 -34.33 10.30 38.19
C THR A 3 -33.48 11.25 37.36
N LYS A 4 -32.28 11.61 37.85
CA LYS A 4 -31.27 12.31 37.04
C LYS A 4 -30.78 11.37 35.93
N ARG A 5 -31.40 11.44 34.75
CA ARG A 5 -30.71 11.13 33.49
C ARG A 5 -30.02 12.40 33.04
N GLY A 6 -28.70 12.36 32.87
CA GLY A 6 -28.01 13.50 32.29
C GLY A 6 -26.51 13.38 32.37
N SER A 7 -25.92 13.21 31.19
CA SER A 7 -24.49 13.33 30.85
C SER A 7 -23.70 12.03 30.90
N GLN A 8 -24.03 11.09 30.00
CA GLN A 8 -22.94 10.41 29.28
C GLN A 8 -22.22 11.52 28.51
N ALA A 9 -21.06 11.90 29.01
CA ALA A 9 -20.19 12.86 28.35
C ALA A 9 -19.96 12.35 26.93
N ALA A 10 -20.27 13.17 25.93
CA ALA A 10 -19.93 12.92 24.53
C ALA A 10 -18.46 12.50 24.49
N ILE A 11 -18.19 11.25 24.13
CA ILE A 11 -16.82 10.75 24.05
C ILE A 11 -16.29 11.39 22.77
N ALA A 12 -15.46 12.41 22.92
CA ALA A 12 -14.84 13.10 21.80
C ALA A 12 -14.27 12.05 20.82
N PRO A 13 -14.48 12.20 19.50
CA PRO A 13 -14.06 11.21 18.52
C PRO A 13 -12.59 10.87 18.74
N HIS A 14 -12.31 9.57 18.89
CA HIS A 14 -10.96 9.09 19.20
C HIS A 14 -9.99 9.62 18.15
N THR A 15 -8.89 10.23 18.59
CA THR A 15 -7.85 10.74 17.69
C THR A 15 -7.38 9.63 16.75
N LEU A 16 -7.24 9.92 15.46
CA LEU A 16 -6.78 8.95 14.47
C LEU A 16 -5.29 8.66 14.65
N GLU A 17 -4.97 7.64 15.43
CA GLU A 17 -3.60 7.26 15.77
C GLU A 17 -2.84 6.74 14.55
N PHE A 18 -3.51 6.03 13.64
CA PHE A 18 -2.87 5.42 12.48
C PHE A 18 -2.70 6.34 11.26
N ALA A 19 -3.40 7.49 11.22
CA ALA A 19 -3.39 8.36 10.05
C ALA A 19 -2.02 9.00 9.76
N PRO A 20 -1.29 9.56 10.74
CA PRO A 20 0.06 10.12 10.51
C PRO A 20 1.07 9.07 10.06
N ALA A 21 1.02 7.87 10.67
CA ALA A 21 1.91 6.77 10.32
C ALA A 21 1.63 6.26 8.90
N CYS A 22 0.35 6.10 8.50
CA CYS A 22 -0.01 5.72 7.14
C CYS A 22 0.45 6.76 6.11
N LYS A 23 0.37 8.06 6.43
CA LYS A 23 0.85 9.14 5.56
C LYS A 23 2.36 9.07 5.35
N GLN A 24 3.12 8.88 6.43
CA GLN A 24 4.57 8.70 6.34
C GLN A 24 4.94 7.44 5.56
N LEU A 25 4.22 6.34 5.78
CA LEU A 25 4.44 5.10 5.06
C LEU A 25 4.15 5.22 3.56
N ALA A 26 3.11 5.98 3.17
CA ALA A 26 2.85 6.29 1.76
C ALA A 26 4.02 7.05 1.10
N LEU A 27 4.67 7.98 1.81
CA LEU A 27 5.87 8.65 1.31
C LEU A 27 7.08 7.71 1.18
N VAL A 28 7.27 6.82 2.15
CA VAL A 28 8.35 5.82 2.11
C VAL A 28 8.13 4.88 0.92
N LEU A 29 6.92 4.34 0.76
CA LEU A 29 6.56 3.49 -0.36
C LEU A 29 6.66 4.23 -1.70
N LEU A 30 6.33 5.52 -1.76
CA LEU A 30 6.53 6.34 -2.95
C LEU A 30 8.01 6.40 -3.33
N ALA A 31 8.90 6.66 -2.37
CA ALA A 31 10.34 6.69 -2.61
C ALA A 31 10.88 5.33 -3.08
N ILE A 32 10.41 4.24 -2.47
CA ILE A 32 10.78 2.88 -2.88
C ILE A 32 10.32 2.61 -4.32
N ASN A 33 9.09 2.95 -4.67
CA ASN A 33 8.56 2.75 -6.02
C ASN A 33 9.28 3.61 -7.08
N LEU A 34 9.75 4.81 -6.72
CA LEU A 34 10.58 5.62 -7.60
C LEU A 34 11.95 4.99 -7.84
N ILE A 35 12.58 4.42 -6.81
CA ILE A 35 13.83 3.67 -6.95
C ILE A 35 13.58 2.40 -7.78
N SER A 36 12.50 1.68 -7.48
CA SER A 36 12.04 0.49 -8.21
C SER A 36 11.97 0.76 -9.70
N PHE A 37 11.34 1.87 -10.07
CA PHE A 37 11.22 2.26 -11.47
C PHE A 37 12.57 2.40 -12.18
N THR A 38 13.61 2.91 -11.51
CA THR A 38 14.95 3.03 -12.11
C THR A 38 15.63 1.67 -12.33
N VAL A 39 15.35 0.67 -11.48
CA VAL A 39 15.96 -0.65 -11.57
C VAL A 39 15.14 -1.62 -12.43
N THR A 40 13.82 -1.52 -12.42
CA THR A 40 12.88 -2.39 -13.16
C THR A 40 12.54 -1.86 -14.55
N TRP A 41 13.02 -0.66 -14.94
CA TRP A 41 12.64 0.07 -16.16
C TRP A 41 12.60 -0.81 -17.42
N TYR A 42 13.56 -1.73 -17.56
CA TYR A 42 13.71 -2.55 -18.77
C TYR A 42 12.73 -3.74 -18.87
N LYS A 43 11.98 -4.07 -17.81
CA LYS A 43 11.12 -5.26 -17.79
C LYS A 43 9.75 -5.06 -17.17
N VAL A 44 9.69 -4.70 -15.89
CA VAL A 44 8.46 -4.62 -15.10
C VAL A 44 8.18 -3.19 -14.62
N TRP A 45 8.53 -2.20 -15.44
CA TRP A 45 8.36 -0.76 -15.15
C TRP A 45 6.91 -0.36 -14.82
N TRP A 46 5.94 -1.09 -15.36
CA TRP A 46 4.52 -0.84 -15.15
C TRP A 46 4.11 -1.02 -13.69
N ASP A 47 4.75 -1.97 -12.99
CA ASP A 47 4.51 -2.28 -11.58
C ASP A 47 4.84 -1.07 -10.70
N SER A 48 6.03 -0.50 -10.89
CA SER A 48 6.50 0.68 -10.18
C SER A 48 5.65 1.92 -10.48
N ILE A 49 5.13 2.10 -11.71
CA ILE A 49 4.23 3.22 -12.04
C ILE A 49 2.91 3.10 -11.28
N ILE A 50 2.32 1.90 -11.25
CA ILE A 50 1.09 1.67 -10.50
C ILE A 50 1.31 1.98 -9.02
N GLY A 51 2.42 1.50 -8.44
CA GLY A 51 2.79 1.79 -7.06
C GLY A 51 2.96 3.30 -6.81
N VAL A 52 3.63 4.03 -7.69
CA VAL A 52 3.73 5.51 -7.62
C VAL A 52 2.34 6.16 -7.61
N CYS A 53 1.46 5.79 -8.54
CA CYS A 53 0.10 6.34 -8.62
C CYS A 53 -0.70 6.10 -7.34
N VAL A 54 -0.64 4.88 -6.80
CA VAL A 54 -1.32 4.51 -5.54
C VAL A 54 -0.76 5.30 -4.36
N MET A 55 0.56 5.46 -4.26
CA MET A 55 1.17 6.19 -3.14
C MET A 55 0.95 7.69 -3.21
N VAL A 56 0.95 8.29 -4.41
CA VAL A 56 0.56 9.69 -4.61
C VAL A 56 -0.90 9.90 -4.19
N TYR A 57 -1.80 9.00 -4.60
CA TYR A 57 -3.19 9.04 -4.16
C TYR A 57 -3.31 8.89 -2.63
N GLY A 58 -2.58 7.98 -2.02
CA GLY A 58 -2.55 7.77 -0.57
C GLY A 58 -2.08 9.00 0.20
N TYR A 59 -1.01 9.64 -0.26
CA TYR A 59 -0.51 10.88 0.34
C TYR A 59 -1.54 12.02 0.23
N TRP A 60 -2.19 12.15 -0.93
CA TRP A 60 -3.24 13.14 -1.14
C TRP A 60 -4.49 12.84 -0.28
N ALA A 61 -4.91 11.58 -0.19
CA ALA A 61 -6.04 11.13 0.60
C ALA A 61 -5.83 11.37 2.10
N LEU A 62 -4.59 11.25 2.58
CA LEU A 62 -4.18 11.45 3.97
C LEU A 62 -3.55 12.84 4.21
N ARG A 63 -3.78 13.82 3.32
CA ARG A 63 -3.15 15.15 3.45
C ARG A 63 -3.54 15.84 4.77
N ASP A 64 -4.83 15.74 5.12
CA ASP A 64 -5.42 16.24 6.36
C ASP A 64 -5.74 15.04 7.24
N THR A 65 -4.96 14.87 8.30
CA THR A 65 -5.14 13.78 9.27
C THR A 65 -6.12 14.17 10.38
N ASN A 66 -6.74 15.34 10.30
CA ASN A 66 -7.77 15.73 11.25
C ASN A 66 -9.02 14.84 11.06
N PRO A 67 -9.49 14.13 12.09
CA PRO A 67 -10.67 13.27 12.01
C PRO A 67 -11.91 14.00 11.50
N ALA A 68 -12.05 15.31 11.71
CA ALA A 68 -13.20 16.08 11.25
C ALA A 68 -13.27 16.25 9.71
N HIS A 69 -12.15 16.13 9.00
CA HIS A 69 -12.08 16.36 7.54
C HIS A 69 -11.65 15.13 6.75
N LEU A 70 -11.32 14.03 7.43
CA LEU A 70 -10.88 12.81 6.77
C LEU A 70 -12.08 12.02 6.24
N GLU A 71 -12.20 11.94 4.92
CA GLU A 71 -13.30 11.21 4.28
C GLU A 71 -13.03 9.68 4.30
N PRO A 72 -13.89 8.87 4.94
CA PRO A 72 -13.71 7.42 5.09
C PRO A 72 -13.56 6.67 3.75
N ALA A 73 -14.31 7.11 2.73
CA ALA A 73 -14.27 6.53 1.40
C ALA A 73 -12.88 6.67 0.74
N ARG A 74 -12.20 7.82 0.96
CA ARG A 74 -10.86 8.05 0.37
C ARG A 74 -9.82 7.10 0.95
N VAL A 75 -9.86 6.88 2.26
CA VAL A 75 -8.95 5.97 2.96
C VAL A 75 -9.18 4.53 2.54
N ARG A 76 -10.44 4.12 2.38
CA ARG A 76 -10.80 2.80 1.88
C ARG A 76 -10.33 2.57 0.45
N ASN A 77 -10.47 3.56 -0.42
CA ASN A 77 -9.94 3.50 -1.78
C ASN A 77 -8.41 3.40 -1.79
N PHE A 78 -7.72 4.10 -0.90
CA PHE A 78 -6.27 3.96 -0.75
C PHE A 78 -5.90 2.54 -0.30
N HIS A 79 -6.63 1.98 0.66
CA HIS A 79 -6.44 0.60 1.11
C HIS A 79 -6.62 -0.43 -0.04
N HIS A 80 -7.66 -0.28 -0.86
CA HIS A 80 -7.83 -1.12 -2.05
C HIS A 80 -6.72 -0.89 -3.09
N GLY A 81 -6.28 0.35 -3.26
CA GLY A 81 -5.16 0.68 -4.14
C GLY A 81 -3.86 0.00 -3.71
N ILE A 82 -3.54 -0.03 -2.41
CA ILE A 82 -2.31 -0.68 -1.93
C ILE A 82 -2.38 -2.21 -2.04
N ILE A 83 -3.56 -2.81 -1.90
CA ILE A 83 -3.79 -4.25 -2.20
C ILE A 83 -3.58 -4.52 -3.69
N PHE A 84 -4.08 -3.64 -4.55
CA PHE A 84 -3.87 -3.74 -5.99
C PHE A 84 -2.37 -3.64 -6.34
N SER A 85 -1.65 -2.67 -5.77
CA SER A 85 -0.19 -2.54 -5.90
C SER A 85 0.54 -3.80 -5.44
N LEU A 86 0.15 -4.39 -4.31
CA LEU A 86 0.71 -5.66 -3.83
C LEU A 86 0.51 -6.79 -4.84
N THR A 87 -0.67 -6.86 -5.45
CA THR A 87 -0.99 -7.85 -6.48
C THR A 87 -0.12 -7.66 -7.73
N CYS A 88 0.11 -6.40 -8.13
CA CYS A 88 1.03 -6.06 -9.22
C CYS A 88 2.45 -6.56 -8.95
N HIS A 89 2.99 -6.35 -7.74
CA HIS A 89 4.33 -6.83 -7.39
C HIS A 89 4.43 -8.36 -7.49
N ILE A 90 3.39 -9.10 -7.07
CA ILE A 90 3.34 -10.57 -7.18
C ILE A 90 3.35 -11.00 -8.65
N ILE A 91 2.59 -10.33 -9.52
CA ILE A 91 2.59 -10.60 -10.96
C ILE A 91 3.96 -10.30 -11.57
N ALA A 92 4.59 -9.19 -11.20
CA ALA A 92 5.93 -8.82 -11.65
C ALA A 92 6.99 -9.86 -11.26
N VAL A 93 6.91 -10.42 -10.04
CA VAL A 93 7.76 -11.56 -9.61
C VAL A 93 7.54 -12.76 -10.53
N GLY A 94 6.30 -13.06 -10.92
CA GLY A 94 5.99 -14.12 -11.88
C GLY A 94 6.66 -13.92 -13.23
N GLU A 95 6.62 -12.71 -13.79
CA GLU A 95 7.27 -12.38 -15.06
C GLU A 95 8.80 -12.49 -14.99
N VAL A 96 9.41 -12.03 -13.89
CA VAL A 96 10.85 -12.15 -13.66
C VAL A 96 11.25 -13.62 -13.48
N THR A 97 10.47 -14.41 -12.75
CA THR A 97 10.68 -15.86 -12.58
C THR A 97 10.66 -16.58 -13.92
N TYR A 98 9.65 -16.32 -14.74
CA TYR A 98 9.57 -16.87 -16.10
C TYR A 98 10.80 -16.51 -16.93
N SER A 99 11.28 -15.26 -16.82
CA SER A 99 12.46 -14.79 -17.55
C SER A 99 13.74 -15.50 -17.08
N ILE A 100 13.91 -15.73 -15.78
CA ILE A 100 15.04 -16.50 -15.22
C ILE A 100 15.03 -17.94 -15.76
N ILE A 101 13.89 -18.64 -15.65
CA ILE A 101 13.74 -20.02 -16.13
C ILE A 101 14.03 -20.10 -17.63
N ARG A 102 13.45 -19.18 -18.40
CA ARG A 102 13.67 -19.09 -19.85
C ARG A 102 15.15 -18.93 -20.18
N LEU A 103 15.85 -18.01 -19.51
CA LEU A 103 17.29 -17.82 -19.72
C LEU A 103 18.10 -19.06 -19.33
N TYR A 104 17.84 -19.68 -18.18
CA TYR A 104 18.56 -20.89 -17.75
C TYR A 104 18.38 -22.07 -18.71
N LEU A 105 17.20 -22.21 -19.33
CA LEU A 105 16.91 -23.29 -20.27
C LEU A 105 17.42 -22.98 -21.68
N LEU A 106 17.23 -21.75 -22.18
CA LEU A 106 17.64 -21.37 -23.55
C LEU A 106 19.13 -21.08 -23.67
N ASP A 107 19.79 -20.56 -22.64
CA ASP A 107 21.25 -20.33 -22.67
C ASP A 107 22.02 -21.66 -22.81
N LYS A 108 21.47 -22.75 -22.25
CA LYS A 108 22.01 -24.10 -22.44
C LYS A 108 21.78 -24.68 -23.84
N ILE A 109 20.79 -24.20 -24.59
CA ILE A 109 20.37 -24.80 -25.86
C ILE A 109 20.85 -23.97 -27.07
N VAL A 110 20.82 -22.64 -26.97
CA VAL A 110 20.93 -21.73 -28.12
C VAL A 110 22.14 -20.80 -28.05
N ARG A 111 22.84 -20.69 -26.89
CA ARG A 111 23.93 -19.70 -26.68
C ARG A 111 23.56 -18.31 -27.19
N ASP A 112 22.46 -17.79 -26.67
CA ASP A 112 21.90 -16.52 -27.13
C ASP A 112 22.75 -15.36 -26.56
N ALA A 113 23.54 -14.70 -27.42
CA ALA A 113 24.63 -13.80 -27.02
C ALA A 113 24.18 -12.43 -26.48
N VAL A 114 22.87 -12.15 -26.39
CA VAL A 114 22.33 -10.82 -26.03
C VAL A 114 21.30 -10.93 -24.91
N SER A 115 21.70 -11.50 -23.78
CA SER A 115 20.94 -11.43 -22.53
C SER A 115 21.64 -10.49 -21.54
N PRO A 116 20.90 -9.63 -20.80
CA PRO A 116 21.48 -8.80 -19.74
C PRO A 116 22.03 -9.60 -18.55
N GLY A 117 21.97 -10.94 -18.61
CA GLY A 117 22.60 -11.86 -17.70
C GLY A 117 21.70 -12.28 -16.54
N ILE A 118 21.89 -13.51 -16.08
CA ILE A 118 21.19 -14.08 -14.91
C ILE A 118 21.31 -13.20 -13.65
N PRO A 119 22.47 -12.58 -13.33
CA PRO A 119 22.61 -11.78 -12.11
C PRO A 119 21.62 -10.62 -12.01
N LEU A 120 21.32 -9.95 -13.13
CA LEU A 120 20.38 -8.83 -13.14
C LEU A 120 18.96 -9.28 -12.80
N PHE A 121 18.50 -10.41 -13.35
CA PHE A 121 17.18 -10.94 -13.05
C PHE A 121 17.07 -11.48 -11.61
N VAL A 122 18.14 -12.07 -11.07
CA VAL A 122 18.19 -12.46 -9.65
C VAL A 122 18.12 -11.23 -8.74
N PHE A 123 18.82 -10.15 -9.09
CA PHE A 123 18.72 -8.88 -8.38
C PHE A 123 17.29 -8.33 -8.41
N LEU A 124 16.65 -8.27 -9.58
CA LEU A 124 15.25 -7.84 -9.70
C LEU A 124 14.31 -8.70 -8.86
N TYR A 125 14.51 -10.01 -8.86
CA TYR A 125 13.69 -10.93 -8.08
C TYR A 125 13.77 -10.63 -6.59
N LEU A 126 14.97 -10.47 -6.04
CA LEU A 126 15.17 -10.12 -4.63
C LEU A 126 14.58 -8.75 -4.30
N PHE A 127 14.75 -7.78 -5.21
CA PHE A 127 14.22 -6.44 -5.05
C PHE A 127 12.68 -6.45 -4.97
N LEU A 128 12.01 -7.13 -5.90
CA LEU A 128 10.55 -7.28 -5.89
C LEU A 128 10.02 -8.00 -4.64
N LEU A 129 10.76 -8.97 -4.10
CA LEU A 129 10.40 -9.60 -2.81
C LEU A 129 10.42 -8.60 -1.65
N VAL A 130 11.40 -7.69 -1.63
CA VAL A 130 11.44 -6.60 -0.65
C VAL A 130 10.23 -5.68 -0.83
N GLU A 131 9.87 -5.34 -2.08
CA GLU A 131 8.68 -4.52 -2.39
C GLU A 131 7.39 -5.16 -1.91
N ILE A 132 7.21 -6.47 -2.12
CA ILE A 132 6.09 -7.24 -1.57
C ILE A 132 6.06 -7.12 -0.04
N GLY A 133 7.21 -7.28 0.62
CA GLY A 133 7.32 -7.19 2.07
C GLY A 133 6.89 -5.83 2.63
N VAL A 134 7.46 -4.74 2.11
CA VAL A 134 7.13 -3.37 2.56
C VAL A 134 5.70 -2.97 2.20
N THR A 135 5.19 -3.40 1.04
CA THR A 135 3.82 -3.09 0.62
C THR A 135 2.80 -3.87 1.45
N SER A 136 3.09 -5.12 1.81
CA SER A 136 2.26 -5.91 2.74
C SER A 136 2.13 -5.25 4.11
N PHE A 137 3.23 -4.67 4.62
CA PHE A 137 3.18 -3.87 5.84
C PHE A 137 2.28 -2.62 5.67
N GLY A 138 2.31 -1.98 4.50
CA GLY A 138 1.39 -0.91 4.14
C GLY A 138 -0.08 -1.33 4.10
N VAL A 139 -0.39 -2.53 3.61
CA VAL A 139 -1.74 -3.11 3.66
C VAL A 139 -2.22 -3.24 5.10
N GLU A 140 -1.38 -3.75 6.00
CA GLU A 140 -1.73 -3.89 7.43
C GLU A 140 -2.03 -2.52 8.07
N LYS A 141 -1.19 -1.51 7.85
CA LYS A 141 -1.40 -0.18 8.45
C LYS A 141 -2.63 0.52 7.91
N SER A 142 -2.84 0.46 6.59
CA SER A 142 -4.05 1.03 5.97
C SER A 142 -5.32 0.28 6.41
N TYR A 143 -5.26 -1.02 6.65
CA TYR A 143 -6.35 -1.80 7.22
C TYR A 143 -6.69 -1.34 8.65
N ASN A 144 -5.68 -1.19 9.52
CA ASN A 144 -5.87 -0.72 10.90
C ASN A 144 -6.49 0.68 10.93
N LEU A 145 -6.07 1.58 10.02
CA LEU A 145 -6.69 2.89 9.88
C LEU A 145 -8.16 2.81 9.43
N CYS A 146 -8.48 1.90 8.49
CA CYS A 146 -9.87 1.68 8.09
C CYS A 146 -10.74 1.18 9.27
N GLN A 147 -10.20 0.30 10.10
CA GLN A 147 -10.89 -0.20 11.31
C GLN A 147 -11.11 0.92 12.34
N GLU A 148 -10.10 1.78 12.54
CA GLU A 148 -10.20 2.92 13.43
C GLU A 148 -11.29 3.91 12.98
N ILE A 149 -11.35 4.21 11.68
CA ILE A 149 -12.39 5.08 11.11
C ILE A 149 -13.78 4.45 11.25
N ALA A 150 -13.94 3.17 10.91
CA ALA A 150 -15.23 2.46 11.03
C ALA A 150 -15.73 2.41 12.48
N ARG A 151 -14.82 2.23 13.45
CA ARG A 151 -15.12 2.28 14.87
C ARG A 151 -15.63 3.67 15.28
N ASN A 152 -14.97 4.73 14.82
CA ASN A 152 -15.39 6.11 15.12
C ASN A 152 -16.76 6.44 14.50
N GLU A 153 -17.05 5.97 13.28
CA GLU A 153 -18.37 6.13 12.64
C GLU A 153 -19.49 5.47 13.47
N TYR A 154 -19.26 4.25 13.98
CA TYR A 154 -20.23 3.53 14.80
C TYR A 154 -20.58 4.31 16.08
N PHE A 155 -19.58 4.87 16.77
CA PHE A 155 -19.81 5.66 17.97
C PHE A 155 -20.63 6.93 17.67
N LEU A 156 -20.28 7.67 16.62
CA LEU A 156 -21.01 8.88 16.23
C LEU A 156 -22.47 8.58 15.86
N GLN A 157 -22.75 7.48 15.17
CA GLN A 157 -24.11 7.06 14.86
C GLN A 157 -24.89 6.67 16.11
N SER A 158 -24.25 5.98 17.06
CA SER A 158 -24.90 5.58 18.31
C SER A 158 -25.29 6.78 19.19
N GLU A 159 -24.48 7.84 19.20
CA GLU A 159 -24.79 9.09 19.92
C GLU A 159 -25.91 9.89 19.24
N ALA A 160 -26.01 9.87 17.90
CA ALA A 160 -27.05 10.58 17.16
C ALA A 160 -28.47 9.98 17.33
N LEU A 161 -28.56 8.74 17.82
CA LEU A 161 -29.82 8.01 18.03
C LEU A 161 -30.37 8.14 19.47
N VAL A 162 -29.64 8.79 20.38
CA VAL A 162 -30.00 9.00 21.80
C VAL A 162 -30.53 10.41 22.02
#